data_AF-A0A2E0FG09-F1
#
_entry.id   AF-A0A2E0FG09-F1
#
_cell.length_a   1.000
_cell.length_b   1.000
_cell.length_c   1.000
_cell.angle_alpha   90.00
_cell.angle_beta   90.00
_cell.angle_gamma   90.00
#
_symmetry.space_group_name_H-M   'P 1'
#
loop_
_entity.id
_entity.type
_entity.pdbx_description
1 polymer ?
#
loop_
_entity_poly.entity_id
_entity_poly.type
_entity_poly.pdbx_seq_one_letter_code
_entity_poly.pdbx_strand_id
1 'polypeptide(L)'
;MMRVVGFDGRDHKFNFTKNRFRKSRSNKSSYHIQARKILSDYFSQYSIYEEVTLPGSKRPARKSLLYADFFIPEVMLIVEVHGEQHYKFCSFFHKSKADFFKSQKRDKDKIEWCRLNDIDILILPYSEQEQWKMMISQARSRD
;
A
#
# COMPACT_ATOMS: atom_id res chain seq x y z
N MET A 1 2.46 17.04 -0.97
CA MET A 1 0.97 17.01 -0.89
C MET A 1 0.46 17.15 -2.31
N MET A 2 -0.55 16.37 -2.69
CA MET A 2 -1.17 16.42 -4.02
C MET A 2 -2.70 16.34 -3.91
N ARG A 3 -3.40 16.48 -5.04
CA ARG A 3 -4.84 16.20 -5.12
C ARG A 3 -5.06 14.84 -5.76
N VAL A 4 -6.13 14.17 -5.32
CA VAL A 4 -6.56 12.85 -5.78
C VAL A 4 -8.08 12.81 -5.82
N VAL A 5 -8.65 12.03 -6.73
CA VAL A 5 -10.08 11.82 -6.86
C VAL A 5 -10.50 10.62 -6.00
N GLY A 6 -11.56 10.80 -5.22
CA GLY A 6 -12.15 9.75 -4.40
C GLY A 6 -13.18 8.90 -5.16
N PHE A 7 -13.62 7.80 -4.55
CA PHE A 7 -14.75 7.01 -5.07
C PHE A 7 -16.08 7.75 -5.06
N ASP A 8 -16.15 8.89 -4.38
CA ASP A 8 -17.27 9.83 -4.41
C ASP A 8 -17.20 10.82 -5.58
N GLY A 9 -16.18 10.72 -6.44
CA GLY A 9 -15.96 11.61 -7.59
C GLY A 9 -15.48 13.01 -7.20
N ARG A 10 -15.10 13.23 -5.94
CA ARG A 10 -14.65 14.53 -5.44
C ARG A 10 -13.13 14.59 -5.32
N ASP A 11 -12.59 15.79 -5.40
CA ASP A 11 -11.18 16.06 -5.07
C ASP A 11 -10.94 15.94 -3.56
N HIS A 12 -9.87 15.25 -3.19
CA HIS A 12 -9.36 15.17 -1.84
C HIS A 12 -7.89 15.60 -1.77
N LYS A 13 -7.49 16.21 -0.66
CA LYS A 13 -6.08 16.50 -0.38
C LYS A 13 -5.38 15.22 0.07
N PHE A 14 -4.40 14.77 -0.70
CA PHE A 14 -3.52 13.67 -0.31
C PHE A 14 -2.31 14.20 0.46
N ASN A 15 -2.43 14.18 1.79
CA ASN A 15 -1.40 14.65 2.71
C ASN A 15 -0.65 13.48 3.36
N PHE A 16 0.39 13.02 2.66
CA PHE A 16 1.29 11.95 3.11
C PHE A 16 2.52 12.46 3.87
N THR A 17 2.73 13.78 4.00
CA THR A 17 4.00 14.30 4.55
C THR A 17 4.17 14.01 6.05
N LYS A 18 3.06 13.82 6.78
CA LYS A 18 3.07 13.39 8.19
C LYS A 18 3.49 11.92 8.37
N ASN A 19 3.43 11.15 7.30
CA ASN A 19 3.83 9.75 7.22
C ASN A 19 5.30 9.58 6.78
N ARG A 20 6.06 10.69 6.69
CA ARG A 20 7.49 10.63 6.41
C ARG A 20 8.13 9.79 7.51
N PHE A 21 9.03 8.89 7.12
CA PHE A 21 9.74 7.97 7.99
C PHE A 21 10.02 8.55 9.39
N ARG A 22 9.21 8.18 10.37
CA ARG A 22 9.43 8.49 11.79
C ARG A 22 10.05 7.25 12.42
N LYS A 23 11.13 7.43 13.19
CA LYS A 23 11.78 6.34 13.96
C LYS A 23 10.71 5.42 14.56
N SER A 24 10.67 4.19 14.04
CA SER A 24 10.06 2.98 14.59
C SER A 24 8.72 3.16 15.33
N ARG A 25 7.59 2.99 14.61
CA ARG A 25 6.39 2.41 15.26
C ARG A 25 6.68 0.93 15.51
N SER A 26 6.59 0.49 16.77
CA SER A 26 7.06 -0.82 17.27
C SER A 26 6.34 -2.06 16.69
N ASN A 27 5.30 -1.90 15.88
CA ASN A 27 4.41 -3.00 15.49
C ASN A 27 4.35 -3.17 13.97
N LYS A 28 5.49 -3.45 13.33
CA LYS A 28 5.57 -3.77 11.89
C LYS A 28 5.87 -5.25 11.71
N SER A 29 5.25 -5.87 10.71
CA SER A 29 5.60 -7.24 10.32
C SER A 29 7.06 -7.30 9.85
N SER A 30 7.68 -8.48 9.98
CA SER A 30 9.03 -8.72 9.44
C SER A 30 9.10 -8.42 7.94
N TYR A 31 8.07 -8.80 7.19
CA TYR A 31 7.91 -8.52 5.76
C TYR A 31 7.90 -7.02 5.44
N HIS A 32 7.20 -6.21 6.21
CA HIS A 32 7.21 -4.75 6.04
C HIS A 32 8.61 -4.18 6.29
N ILE A 33 9.32 -4.68 7.31
CA ILE A 33 10.70 -4.24 7.61
C ILE A 33 11.66 -4.62 6.49
N GLN A 34 11.52 -5.82 5.94
CA GLN A 34 12.32 -6.30 4.81
C GLN A 34 12.06 -5.47 3.55
N ALA A 35 10.78 -5.26 3.20
CA ALA A 35 10.40 -4.43 2.06
C ALA A 35 10.95 -3.00 2.19
N ARG A 36 10.83 -2.40 3.38
CA ARG A 36 11.41 -1.08 3.68
C ARG A 36 12.90 -1.04 3.35
N LYS A 37 13.67 -2.02 3.81
CA LYS A 37 15.12 -2.06 3.57
C LYS A 37 15.42 -2.05 2.07
N ILE A 38 14.75 -2.94 1.31
CA ILE A 38 14.94 -3.04 -0.13
C ILE A 38 14.52 -1.74 -0.83
N LEU A 39 13.37 -1.17 -0.49
CA LEU A 39 12.91 0.09 -1.07
C LEU A 39 13.89 1.23 -0.78
N SER A 40 14.42 1.34 0.44
CA SER A 40 15.43 2.35 0.77
C SER A 40 16.72 2.21 -0.05
N ASP A 41 17.13 0.98 -0.37
CA ASP A 41 18.32 0.73 -1.18
C ASP A 41 18.08 1.13 -2.65
N TYR A 42 16.93 0.74 -3.22
CA TYR A 42 16.61 0.97 -4.63
C TYR A 42 16.12 2.39 -4.93
N PHE A 43 15.47 3.06 -3.98
CA PHE A 43 14.92 4.40 -4.11
C PHE A 43 15.63 5.39 -3.19
N SER A 44 16.95 5.24 -3.04
CA SER A 44 17.78 6.02 -2.10
C SER A 44 17.74 7.55 -2.31
N GLN A 45 17.34 8.01 -3.50
CA GLN A 45 17.19 9.43 -3.84
C GLN A 45 15.76 9.95 -3.67
N TYR A 46 14.79 9.08 -3.40
CA TYR A 46 13.37 9.44 -3.30
C TYR A 46 12.86 9.41 -1.87
N SER A 47 11.75 10.10 -1.65
CA SER A 47 11.07 10.14 -0.37
C SER A 47 10.11 8.97 -0.25
N ILE A 48 10.38 8.06 0.70
CA ILE A 48 9.49 6.94 1.01
C ILE A 48 8.61 7.29 2.22
N TYR A 49 7.30 7.15 2.06
CA TYR A 49 6.29 7.38 3.10
C TYR A 49 5.57 6.09 3.44
N GLU A 50 5.25 5.87 4.72
CA GLU A 50 4.66 4.62 5.18
C GLU A 50 3.26 4.78 5.78
N GLU A 51 2.40 3.77 5.61
CA GLU A 51 1.03 3.75 6.15
C GLU A 51 0.23 5.00 5.73
N VAL A 52 0.39 5.41 4.47
CA VAL A 52 -0.26 6.62 3.98
C VAL A 52 -1.76 6.37 3.84
N THR A 53 -2.56 7.29 4.37
CA THR A 53 -4.01 7.22 4.22
C THR A 53 -4.39 7.51 2.77
N LEU A 54 -5.26 6.70 2.17
CA LEU A 54 -5.81 6.94 0.83
C LEU A 54 -7.11 7.74 0.96
N PRO A 55 -7.11 9.08 0.78
CA PRO A 55 -8.30 9.89 0.97
C PRO A 55 -9.34 9.62 -0.14
N GLY A 56 -10.62 9.84 0.15
CA GLY A 56 -11.69 9.49 -0.79
C GLY A 56 -11.92 7.99 -1.00
N SER A 57 -11.17 7.11 -0.31
CA SER A 57 -11.29 5.65 -0.44
C SER A 57 -12.45 5.04 0.34
N LYS A 58 -13.31 5.81 1.01
CA LYS A 58 -14.49 5.27 1.71
C LYS A 58 -15.48 4.72 0.69
N ARG A 59 -16.24 3.68 1.08
CA ARG A 59 -17.38 3.17 0.29
C ARG A 59 -18.64 3.17 1.15
N PRO A 60 -19.86 3.16 0.58
CA PRO A 60 -21.09 3.07 1.36
C PRO A 60 -21.09 1.90 2.36
N ALA A 61 -20.60 0.74 1.93
CA ALA A 61 -20.47 -0.46 2.76
C ALA A 61 -19.28 -0.43 3.77
N ARG A 62 -18.38 0.57 3.68
CA ARG A 62 -17.18 0.69 4.52
C ARG A 62 -16.82 2.15 4.78
N LYS A 63 -17.06 2.62 6.01
CA LYS A 63 -16.80 4.01 6.44
C LYS A 63 -15.35 4.32 6.80
N SER A 64 -14.49 3.32 6.99
CA SER A 64 -13.06 3.52 7.26
C SER A 64 -12.31 3.91 6.00
N LEU A 65 -11.19 4.64 6.13
CA LEU A 65 -10.26 4.87 5.01
C LEU A 65 -9.38 3.63 4.79
N LEU A 66 -8.88 3.49 3.56
CA LEU A 66 -7.79 2.59 3.23
C LEU A 66 -6.45 3.26 3.53
N TYR A 67 -5.43 2.43 3.68
CA TYR A 67 -4.04 2.83 3.90
C TYR A 67 -3.17 2.04 2.93
N ALA A 68 -2.08 2.63 2.47
CA ALA A 68 -1.04 1.94 1.72
C ALA A 68 0.22 1.76 2.56
N ASP A 69 0.89 0.61 2.42
CA ASP A 69 2.08 0.30 3.22
C ASP A 69 3.23 1.26 2.92
N PHE A 70 3.49 1.52 1.63
CA PHE A 70 4.45 2.50 1.16
C PHE A 70 3.90 3.37 0.02
N PHE A 71 4.38 4.60 -0.05
CA PHE A 71 4.18 5.50 -1.18
C PHE A 71 5.46 6.27 -1.50
N ILE A 72 5.79 6.33 -2.79
CA ILE A 72 6.97 7.01 -3.36
C ILE A 72 6.44 8.03 -4.38
N PRO A 73 6.20 9.29 -3.95
CA PRO A 73 5.53 10.28 -4.78
C PRO A 73 6.30 10.66 -6.04
N GLU A 74 7.63 10.64 -5.99
CA GLU A 74 8.50 11.03 -7.10
C GLU A 74 8.28 10.19 -8.36
N VAL A 75 7.79 8.95 -8.19
CA VAL A 75 7.52 7.97 -9.26
C VAL A 75 6.07 7.48 -9.23
N MET A 76 5.20 8.18 -8.48
CA MET A 76 3.78 7.86 -8.35
C MET A 76 3.49 6.37 -8.05
N LEU A 77 4.27 5.76 -7.16
CA LEU A 77 4.21 4.33 -6.87
C LEU A 77 3.73 4.05 -5.45
N ILE A 78 2.69 3.23 -5.31
CA ILE A 78 2.31 2.56 -4.07
C ILE A 78 2.92 1.14 -4.07
N VAL A 79 3.44 0.72 -2.91
CA VAL A 79 3.90 -0.65 -2.69
C VAL A 79 3.12 -1.28 -1.54
N GLU A 80 2.58 -2.46 -1.75
CA GLU A 80 1.78 -3.25 -0.79
C GLU A 80 2.49 -4.55 -0.45
N VAL A 81 2.64 -4.87 0.84
CA VAL A 81 3.31 -6.07 1.33
C VAL A 81 2.27 -7.08 1.82
N HIS A 82 1.92 -8.01 0.94
CA HIS A 82 0.85 -8.96 1.22
C HIS A 82 1.38 -10.21 1.95
N GLY A 83 1.01 -10.36 3.23
CA GLY A 83 1.16 -11.60 3.99
C GLY A 83 0.19 -12.71 3.55
N GLU A 84 0.34 -13.93 4.10
CA GLU A 84 -0.52 -15.08 3.78
C GLU A 84 -2.02 -14.79 3.96
N GLN A 85 -2.37 -13.94 4.93
CA GLN A 85 -3.74 -13.56 5.22
C GLN A 85 -4.48 -12.84 4.07
N HIS A 86 -3.76 -12.32 3.06
CA HIS A 86 -4.36 -11.75 1.85
C HIS A 86 -4.80 -12.83 0.85
N TYR A 87 -4.16 -14.01 0.91
CA TYR A 87 -4.37 -15.10 -0.05
C TYR A 87 -5.23 -16.21 0.53
N LYS A 88 -5.17 -16.44 1.84
CA LYS A 88 -5.89 -17.53 2.51
C LYS A 88 -6.60 -17.05 3.76
N PHE A 89 -7.74 -17.67 4.03
CA PHE A 89 -8.41 -17.52 5.32
C PHE A 89 -7.54 -18.14 6.42
N CYS A 90 -7.31 -17.37 7.48
CA CYS A 90 -6.57 -17.75 8.67
C CYS A 90 -7.30 -17.16 9.87
N SER A 91 -7.69 -18.01 10.83
CA SER A 91 -8.49 -17.61 12.00
C SER A 91 -7.78 -16.58 12.90
N PHE A 92 -6.45 -16.54 12.87
CA PHE A 92 -5.66 -15.53 13.57
C PHE A 92 -5.90 -14.11 13.04
N PHE A 93 -6.09 -13.97 11.72
CA PHE A 93 -6.29 -12.67 11.06
C PHE A 93 -7.77 -12.37 10.74
N HIS A 94 -8.59 -13.41 10.60
CA HIS A 94 -9.96 -13.31 10.12
C HIS A 94 -10.90 -14.04 11.07
N LYS A 95 -11.86 -13.32 11.66
CA LYS A 95 -12.87 -13.92 12.56
C LYS A 95 -13.85 -14.84 11.81
N SER A 96 -14.05 -14.57 10.52
CA SER A 96 -14.98 -15.31 9.66
C SER A 96 -14.53 -15.28 8.20
N LYS A 97 -15.03 -16.20 7.37
CA LYS A 97 -14.80 -16.14 5.92
C LYS A 97 -15.30 -14.83 5.31
N ALA A 98 -16.38 -14.27 5.85
CA ALA A 98 -16.88 -12.97 5.43
C ALA A 98 -15.86 -11.85 5.67
N ASP A 99 -15.10 -11.89 6.76
CA ASP A 99 -14.05 -10.89 7.04
C ASP A 99 -12.83 -11.04 6.13
N PHE A 100 -12.51 -12.27 5.73
CA PHE A 100 -11.52 -12.52 4.68
C PHE A 100 -11.95 -11.94 3.33
N PHE A 101 -13.20 -12.19 2.91
CA PHE A 101 -13.73 -11.59 1.67
C PHE A 101 -13.81 -10.06 1.74
N LYS A 102 -14.12 -9.47 2.91
CA LYS A 102 -14.03 -8.02 3.11
C LYS A 102 -12.60 -7.52 2.95
N SER A 103 -11.61 -8.25 3.46
CA SER A 103 -10.19 -7.92 3.30
C SER A 103 -9.78 -7.95 1.83
N GLN A 104 -10.14 -9.01 1.08
CA GLN A 104 -9.90 -9.07 -0.36
C GLN A 104 -10.61 -7.94 -1.13
N LYS A 105 -11.81 -7.54 -0.71
CA LYS A 105 -12.50 -6.40 -1.32
C LYS A 105 -11.78 -5.08 -1.05
N ARG A 106 -11.17 -4.92 0.12
CA ARG A 106 -10.33 -3.74 0.42
C ARG A 106 -9.09 -3.70 -0.47
N ASP A 107 -8.44 -4.85 -0.71
CA ASP A 107 -7.28 -4.92 -1.59
C ASP A 107 -7.64 -4.55 -3.04
N LYS A 108 -8.77 -5.07 -3.55
CA LYS A 108 -9.33 -4.65 -4.85
C LYS A 108 -9.65 -3.17 -4.91
N ASP A 109 -10.19 -2.61 -3.83
CA ASP A 109 -10.46 -1.17 -3.75
C ASP A 109 -9.16 -0.35 -3.73
N LYS A 110 -8.04 -0.84 -3.16
CA LYS A 110 -6.76 -0.13 -3.26
C LYS A 110 -6.29 -0.03 -4.71
N ILE A 111 -6.33 -1.14 -5.44
CA ILE A 111 -5.96 -1.17 -6.87
C ILE A 111 -6.80 -0.18 -7.67
N GLU A 112 -8.13 -0.21 -7.47
CA GLU A 112 -9.04 0.70 -8.17
C GLU A 112 -8.80 2.18 -7.79
N TRP A 113 -8.48 2.44 -6.52
CA TRP A 113 -8.13 3.79 -6.08
C TRP A 113 -6.85 4.30 -6.73
N CYS A 114 -5.83 3.44 -6.87
CA CYS A 114 -4.57 3.78 -7.53
C CYS A 114 -4.81 4.05 -9.02
N ARG A 115 -5.56 3.18 -9.70
CA ARG A 115 -5.96 3.34 -11.11
C ARG A 115 -6.71 4.65 -11.36
N LEU A 116 -7.63 5.03 -10.46
CA LEU A 116 -8.39 6.28 -10.56
C LEU A 116 -7.50 7.53 -10.47
N ASN A 117 -6.30 7.41 -9.89
CA ASN A 117 -5.41 8.52 -9.57
C ASN A 117 -4.10 8.47 -10.34
N ASP A 118 -4.00 7.64 -11.38
CA ASP A 118 -2.80 7.42 -12.17
C ASP A 118 -1.57 7.13 -11.29
N ILE A 119 -1.78 6.30 -10.27
CA ILE A 119 -0.75 5.81 -9.36
C ILE A 119 -0.53 4.33 -9.66
N ASP A 120 0.72 3.96 -9.89
CA ASP A 120 1.10 2.56 -10.04
C ASP A 120 1.05 1.84 -8.69
N ILE A 121 0.72 0.55 -8.72
CA ILE A 121 0.68 -0.29 -7.53
C ILE A 121 1.51 -1.56 -7.74
N LEU A 122 2.50 -1.75 -6.87
CA LEU A 122 3.32 -2.96 -6.80
C LEU A 122 2.91 -3.79 -5.58
N ILE A 123 2.47 -5.02 -5.81
CA ILE A 123 2.18 -5.97 -4.73
C ILE A 123 3.38 -6.88 -4.54
N LEU A 124 3.87 -6.96 -3.32
CA LEU A 124 4.95 -7.85 -2.87
C LEU A 124 4.35 -9.01 -2.09
N PRO A 125 4.10 -10.18 -2.72
CA PRO A 125 3.56 -11.34 -2.04
C PRO A 125 4.60 -11.99 -1.12
N TYR A 126 4.18 -12.42 0.07
CA TYR A 126 5.05 -13.13 1.03
C TYR A 126 5.70 -14.39 0.46
N SER A 127 5.07 -15.04 -0.53
CA SER A 127 5.57 -16.26 -1.16
C SER A 127 6.71 -16.01 -2.16
N GLU A 128 6.97 -14.77 -2.56
CA GLU A 128 7.97 -14.42 -3.59
C GLU A 128 9.05 -13.46 -3.06
N GLN A 129 9.38 -13.54 -1.76
CA GLN A 129 10.37 -12.67 -1.13
C GLN A 129 11.71 -12.61 -1.87
N GLU A 130 12.17 -13.72 -2.43
CA GLU A 130 13.40 -13.79 -3.23
C GLU A 130 13.33 -12.93 -4.51
N GLN A 131 12.13 -12.72 -5.04
CA GLN A 131 11.89 -11.94 -6.26
C GLN A 131 11.66 -10.46 -5.98
N TRP A 132 11.43 -10.03 -4.72
CA TRP A 132 11.07 -8.65 -4.40
C TRP A 132 12.07 -7.62 -4.92
N LYS A 133 13.38 -7.92 -4.85
CA LYS A 133 14.41 -7.04 -5.39
C LYS A 133 14.25 -6.82 -6.90
N MET A 134 13.98 -7.90 -7.64
CA MET A 134 13.73 -7.85 -9.08
C MET A 134 12.45 -7.06 -9.38
N MET A 135 11.35 -7.35 -8.67
CA MET A 135 10.07 -6.66 -8.84
C MET A 135 10.18 -5.16 -8.59
N ILE A 136 10.84 -4.77 -7.50
CA ILE A 136 11.11 -3.37 -7.14
C ILE A 136 12.00 -2.69 -8.19
N SER A 137 13.05 -3.37 -8.64
CA SER A 137 13.92 -2.86 -9.70
C SER A 137 13.15 -2.59 -11.00
N GLN A 138 12.27 -3.52 -11.41
CA GLN A 138 11.46 -3.37 -12.62
C GLN A 138 10.45 -2.23 -12.49
N ALA A 139 9.85 -2.05 -11.30
CA ALA A 139 8.95 -0.93 -11.05
C ALA A 139 9.68 0.42 -11.14
N ARG A 140 10.91 0.52 -10.62
CA ARG A 140 11.74 1.73 -10.72
C ARG A 140 12.18 2.06 -12.15
N SER A 141 12.43 1.05 -12.98
CA SER A 141 12.92 1.25 -14.36
C SER A 141 11.85 1.68 -15.36
N ARG A 142 10.60 1.91 -14.92
CA ARG A 142 9.50 2.38 -15.77
C ARG A 142 9.45 3.91 -15.91
N ASP A 143 10.31 4.62 -15.18
CA ASP A 143 10.57 6.07 -15.31
C ASP A 143 11.56 6.38 -16.45
#